data_AF-A0A661CWQ0-F1
#
_entry.id   AF-A0A661CWQ0-F1
#
_cell.length_a   1.000
_cell.length_b   1.000
_cell.length_c   1.000
_cell.angle_alpha   90.00
_cell.angle_beta   90.00
_cell.angle_gamma   90.00
#
_symmetry.space_group_name_H-M   'P 1'
#
loop_
_entity.id
_entity.type
_entity.pdbx_description
1 polymer ?
#
loop_
_entity_poly.entity_id
_entity_poly.type
_entity_poly.pdbx_seq_one_letter_code
_entity_poly.pdbx_strand_id
1 'polypeptide(L)' 'KQEWILRSGGQPFIALSLPAVSIRLIQACGRLLRKETDSGRITILDRRLLTKSYGKQLLEHLPDYRII' A
#
# COMPACT_ATOMS: atom_id res chain seq x y z
N LYS A 1 14.97 2.99 -15.82
CA LYS A 1 14.76 2.19 -14.57
C LYS A 1 13.86 0.98 -14.81
N GLN A 2 12.62 1.15 -15.28
CA GLN A 2 11.70 0.03 -15.55
C GLN A 2 12.27 -0.99 -16.55
N GLU A 3 12.89 -0.51 -17.62
CA GLU A 3 13.45 -1.34 -18.69
C GLU A 3 14.57 -2.28 -18.20
N TRP A 4 15.38 -1.84 -17.23
CA TRP A 4 16.40 -2.68 -16.60
C TRP A 4 15.78 -3.80 -15.77
N ILE A 5 14.71 -3.52 -15.04
CA ILE A 5 13.99 -4.52 -14.22
C ILE A 5 13.34 -5.58 -15.11
N LEU A 6 12.78 -5.18 -16.25
CA LEU A 6 12.24 -6.11 -17.25
C LEU A 6 13.34 -7.03 -17.81
N ARG A 7 14.49 -6.46 -18.18
CA ARG A 7 15.62 -7.22 -18.72
C ARG A 7 16.22 -8.20 -17.71
N SER A 8 16.11 -7.91 -16.41
CA SER A 8 16.50 -8.80 -15.31
C SER A 8 15.43 -9.82 -14.91
N GLY A 9 14.31 -9.93 -15.65
CA GLY A 9 13.22 -10.88 -15.37
C GLY A 9 12.27 -10.49 -14.22
N GLY A 10 12.39 -9.26 -13.72
CA GLY A 10 11.57 -8.75 -12.62
C GLY A 10 10.24 -8.14 -13.08
N GLN A 11 9.38 -7.80 -12.11
CA GLN A 11 8.11 -7.12 -12.35
C GLN A 11 8.24 -5.62 -11.98
N PRO A 12 8.38 -4.69 -12.94
CA PRO A 12 8.64 -3.28 -12.64
C PRO A 12 7.54 -2.61 -11.84
N PHE A 13 6.29 -3.04 -12.02
CA PHE A 13 5.16 -2.54 -11.25
C PHE A 13 5.35 -2.84 -9.75
N ILE A 14 5.72 -4.07 -9.41
CA ILE A 14 5.98 -4.46 -8.01
C ILE A 14 7.18 -3.69 -7.47
N ALA A 15 8.27 -3.62 -8.24
CA ALA A 15 9.52 -3.03 -7.79
C ALA A 15 9.47 -1.50 -7.65
N LEU A 16 8.64 -0.80 -8.43
CA LEU A 16 8.65 0.67 -8.49
C LEU A 16 7.30 1.30 -8.13
N SER A 17 6.20 0.75 -8.64
CA SER A 17 4.88 1.33 -8.39
C SER A 17 4.34 0.98 -7.00
N LEU A 18 4.58 -0.24 -6.52
CA LEU A 18 4.07 -0.68 -5.22
C LEU A 18 4.61 0.17 -4.05
N PRO A 19 5.92 0.48 -3.96
CA PRO A 19 6.44 1.37 -2.93
C PRO A 19 5.81 2.77 -2.99
N ALA A 20 5.65 3.31 -4.20
CA ALA A 20 5.04 4.63 -4.39
C ALA A 20 3.57 4.67 -3.95
N VAL A 21 2.81 3.59 -4.20
CA VAL A 21 1.42 3.45 -3.73
C VAL A 21 1.39 3.32 -2.21
N SER A 22 2.28 2.52 -1.62
CA SER A 22 2.37 2.33 -0.17
C SER A 22 2.58 3.66 0.57
N ILE A 23 3.54 4.49 0.12
CA ILE A 23 3.79 5.82 0.71
C ILE A 23 2.53 6.69 0.67
N ARG A 24 1.83 6.73 -0.47
CA ARG A 24 0.59 7.51 -0.61
C ARG A 24 -0.50 7.01 0.32
N LEU A 25 -0.60 5.68 0.52
CA LEU A 25 -1.57 5.09 1.41
C LEU A 25 -1.30 5.46 2.87
N ILE A 26 -0.05 5.36 3.31
CA ILE A 26 0.40 5.78 4.64
C ILE A 26 0.09 7.27 4.88
N GLN A 27 0.38 8.13 3.90
CA GLN A 27 0.07 9.56 3.99
C GLN A 27 -1.44 9.81 4.08
N ALA A 28 -2.27 9.05 3.35
CA ALA A 28 -3.72 9.13 3.45
C ALA A 28 -4.22 8.69 4.84
N CYS A 29 -3.66 7.61 5.40
CA CYS A 29 -3.94 7.16 6.76
C CYS A 29 -3.56 8.22 7.81
N GLY A 30 -2.44 8.93 7.63
CA GLY A 30 -2.01 10.03 8.49
C GLY A 30 -2.93 11.27 8.44
N ARG A 31 -3.89 11.34 7.50
CA ARG A 31 -4.97 12.35 7.56
C ARG A 31 -5.99 12.03 8.64
N LEU A 32 -6.14 10.76 9.01
CA LEU A 32 -7.07 10.31 10.06
C LEU A 32 -6.41 10.32 11.44
N LEU A 33 -5.16 9.88 11.54
CA LEU A 33 -4.44 9.74 12.80
C LEU A 33 -3.38 10.84 12.94
N ARG A 34 -3.68 11.91 13.69
CA ARG A 34 -2.75 13.02 13.96
C ARG A 34 -2.31 13.10 15.42
N LYS A 35 -3.10 12.55 16.33
CA LYS A 35 -2.81 12.42 17.77
C LYS A 35 -2.95 10.95 18.18
N GLU A 36 -2.29 10.55 19.26
CA GLU A 36 -2.34 9.17 19.77
C GLU A 36 -3.77 8.72 20.15
N THR A 37 -4.64 9.66 20.49
CA THR A 37 -6.03 9.42 20.85
C THR A 37 -6.99 9.37 19.66
N ASP A 38 -6.51 9.70 18.45
CA ASP A 38 -7.38 9.72 17.28
C ASP A 38 -7.78 8.29 16.92
N SER A 39 -9.06 8.10 16.62
CA SER A 39 -9.60 6.84 16.15
C SER A 39 -10.57 7.08 15.00
N GLY A 40 -10.73 6.08 14.15
CA GLY A 40 -11.66 6.16 13.04
C GLY A 40 -11.58 4.94 12.14
N ARG A 41 -12.21 5.06 10.97
CA ARG A 41 -12.27 4.00 9.97
C ARG A 41 -11.75 4.53 8.63
N ILE A 42 -10.86 3.76 8.01
CA ILE A 42 -10.41 4.00 6.65
C ILE A 42 -11.11 2.97 5.76
N THR A 43 -11.87 3.45 4.78
CA THR A 43 -12.56 2.58 3.82
C THR A 43 -11.86 2.69 2.48
N ILE A 44 -11.28 1.60 1.99
CA ILE A 44 -10.62 1.54 0.69
C ILE A 44 -11.53 0.79 -0.29
N LEU A 45 -12.00 1.49 -1.33
CA LEU A 45 -12.91 0.94 -2.34
C LEU A 45 -12.14 0.33 -3.53
N ASP A 46 -11.12 -0.46 -3.25
CA ASP A 46 -10.28 -1.10 -4.27
C ASP A 46 -10.16 -2.61 -4.03
N ARG A 47 -10.87 -3.40 -4.87
CA ARG A 47 -10.84 -4.88 -4.80
C ARG A 47 -9.44 -5.45 -5.08
N ARG A 48 -8.52 -4.69 -5.68
CA ARG A 48 -7.16 -5.18 -5.97
C ARG A 48 -6.38 -5.48 -4.69
N LEU A 49 -6.72 -4.85 -3.58
CA LEU A 49 -6.13 -5.15 -2.27
C LEU A 49 -6.39 -6.58 -1.80
N LEU A 50 -7.53 -7.16 -2.18
CA LEU A 50 -7.91 -8.52 -1.80
C LEU A 50 -7.57 -9.56 -2.88
N THR A 51 -7.62 -9.14 -4.15
CA THR A 51 -7.55 -10.08 -5.30
C THR A 51 -6.15 -10.24 -5.89
N LYS A 52 -5.25 -9.27 -5.67
CA LYS A 52 -3.89 -9.32 -6.22
C LYS A 52 -2.90 -9.69 -5.12
N SER A 53 -1.88 -10.47 -5.48
CA SER A 53 -0.82 -10.92 -4.57
C SER A 53 -0.11 -9.75 -3.87
N TYR A 54 0.06 -8.62 -4.57
CA TYR A 54 0.66 -7.41 -4.02
C TYR A 54 -0.24 -6.68 -3.02
N GLY A 55 -1.54 -6.98 -2.98
CA GLY A 55 -2.49 -6.35 -2.06
C GLY A 55 -2.13 -6.63 -0.60
N LYS A 56 -1.76 -7.89 -0.30
CA LYS A 56 -1.26 -8.31 1.01
C LYS A 56 -0.01 -7.54 1.43
N GLN A 57 0.97 -7.43 0.53
CA GLN A 57 2.20 -6.66 0.78
C GLN A 57 1.89 -5.18 1.06
N LEU A 58 0.94 -4.59 0.33
CA LEU A 58 0.56 -3.20 0.54
C LEU A 58 -0.07 -2.97 1.93
N LEU A 59 -0.88 -3.93 2.40
CA LEU A 59 -1.50 -3.89 3.73
C LEU A 59 -0.49 -4.13 4.85
N GLU A 60 0.51 -5.01 4.64
CA GLU A 60 1.60 -5.27 5.59
C GLU A 60 2.50 -4.05 5.83
N HIS A 61 2.55 -3.10 4.88
CA HIS A 61 3.29 -1.85 5.04
C HIS A 61 2.54 -0.75 5.78
N LEU A 62 1.23 -0.93 6.00
CA LEU A 62 0.48 -0.01 6.84
C LEU A 62 0.79 -0.26 8.32
N PRO A 63 0.55 0.73 9.21
CA PRO A 63 0.47 0.46 10.64
C PRO A 63 -0.49 -0.71 10.93
N ASP A 64 -0.31 -1.36 12.07
CA ASP A 64 -1.04 -2.56 12.47
C ASP A 64 -2.54 -2.27 12.72
N TYR A 65 -3.28 -2.10 11.63
CA TYR A 65 -4.70 -1.82 11.62
C TYR A 65 -5.50 -3.11 11.70
N ARG A 66 -6.56 -3.07 12.49
CA ARG A 66 -7.60 -4.09 12.41
C ARG A 66 -8.33 -3.97 11.07
N ILE A 67 -8.13 -4.96 10.20
CA ILE A 67 -8.90 -5.11 8.95
C ILE A 67 -10.22 -5.80 9.29
N ILE A 68 -11.33 -5.23 8.82
CA ILE A 68 -12.71 -5.69 9.06
C ILE A 68 -13.35 -6.04 7.72
#